data_AF-V6U338-F1
#
_entry.id   AF-V6U338-F1
#
_cell.length_a   1.000
_cell.length_b   1.000
_cell.length_c   1.000
_cell.angle_alpha   90.00
_cell.angle_beta   90.00
_cell.angle_gamma   90.00
#
_symmetry.space_group_name_H-M   'P 1'
#
loop_
_entity.id
_entity.type
_entity.pdbx_description
1 polymer ?
#
loop_
_entity_poly.entity_id
_entity_poly.type
_entity_poly.pdbx_seq_one_letter_code
_entity_poly.pdbx_strand_id
1 'polypeptide(L)'
;VLCGAVPARGGCYDTRAAPGGGVCREARDGECVMYREMGADEGHSIGGGRRGTQGSRTNDSTKEGKRAKAAATCTPTTNSNSPTSGDCTENACNVQIGSNVYCSQCAKQGEVPIDGTCTAKDSAIDKCKKDANTELAGTEQVCGACKDGYFLHKGGCYQFGGEVGKLICTDPSTPDSSLTAGKCTACAPGYFKNPTTAGAAVPPCIACNDTAGFTDSTNTYKGVLNCEVCSPPATSAGARADSVAVCTKCQGTNYLKSDGTACGEKTSTCASDNTEFAKEDVTNGNKCVSCGDAQDAVDGCNTCNYDSGTKKVTCTKCSSNYLKTVDGATTCVEKDTCKDDFFPVDDSTNGHKCVSCGDTTGVTVDIDKKYVGVDGCAKCNAPQAIQGSNGGTAAATCTECTGTKIVKTVTASGKSVTSCVELAECKDGFFVETTTNDGTSSKVCTACGDENCDVCAASGAKKCSKCKTDGTKIYLQKETDSQTGTCIEKASCTGTNYIDEAAKACNTCASAGTTDCTTCEKGADGAVVCKTCGSQKKIRPDKKGCIDACPPDVSTEKGGVCECVEGYAPTADGSSCASSSANRSGLSTGAIAGISVAAVVVVGGLVGFLCWWFICRGKA
;
A
#
# COMPACT_ATOMS: atom_id res chain seq x y z
N VAL A 1 13.04 40.80 -32.90
CA VAL A 1 12.68 42.06 -32.22
C VAL A 1 12.86 41.83 -30.72
N LEU A 2 13.90 42.46 -30.16
CA LEU A 2 14.22 42.82 -28.75
C LEU A 2 13.83 41.81 -27.64
N CYS A 3 14.76 41.07 -27.02
CA CYS A 3 15.72 41.46 -25.96
C CYS A 3 15.08 41.84 -24.61
N GLY A 4 15.37 41.06 -23.56
CA GLY A 4 15.18 41.41 -22.16
C GLY A 4 15.67 40.30 -21.22
N ALA A 5 16.96 40.35 -20.88
CA ALA A 5 17.63 39.49 -19.89
C ALA A 5 18.21 40.37 -18.75
N VAL A 6 18.67 39.72 -17.66
CA VAL A 6 19.63 40.16 -16.58
C VAL A 6 18.95 40.61 -15.26
N PRO A 7 19.48 40.30 -14.04
CA PRO A 7 20.16 39.08 -13.56
C PRO A 7 19.83 38.66 -12.09
N ALA A 8 20.43 37.55 -11.67
CA ALA A 8 20.58 37.07 -10.30
C ALA A 8 21.59 37.88 -9.44
N ARG A 9 21.29 38.00 -8.13
CA ARG A 9 22.21 38.22 -6.99
C ARG A 9 21.60 37.42 -5.83
N GLY A 10 22.25 36.46 -5.17
CA GLY A 10 23.58 36.52 -4.57
C GLY A 10 23.41 36.68 -3.06
N GLY A 11 23.06 35.60 -2.35
CA GLY A 11 22.87 35.56 -0.89
C GLY A 11 23.93 34.68 -0.24
N CYS A 12 24.71 35.29 0.66
CA CYS A 12 25.86 34.74 1.36
C CYS A 12 25.47 33.65 2.37
N TYR A 13 26.29 32.61 2.47
CA TYR A 13 26.25 31.56 3.47
C TYR A 13 27.26 31.88 4.57
N ASP A 14 26.82 31.92 5.82
CA ASP A 14 27.70 32.01 6.98
C ASP A 14 28.20 30.61 7.39
N THR A 15 29.51 30.44 7.27
CA THR A 15 30.29 29.32 7.83
C THR A 15 31.19 29.89 8.89
N ARG A 16 31.02 29.49 10.16
CA ARG A 16 32.05 29.41 11.23
C ARG A 16 31.43 29.08 12.59
N ALA A 17 31.56 27.84 13.02
CA ALA A 17 31.86 27.50 14.42
C ALA A 17 32.63 26.17 14.43
N ALA A 18 33.81 26.19 15.04
CA ALA A 18 34.84 25.17 14.99
C ALA A 18 34.53 23.93 15.87
N PRO A 19 35.24 22.79 15.65
CA PRO A 19 35.02 21.53 16.34
C PRO A 19 35.96 21.34 17.55
N GLY A 20 35.44 20.66 18.58
CA GLY A 20 36.17 20.02 19.68
C GLY A 20 35.14 19.24 20.49
N GLY A 21 35.21 17.91 20.68
CA GLY A 21 36.37 17.06 20.90
C GLY A 21 36.38 16.66 22.37
N GLY A 22 35.72 15.56 22.72
CA GLY A 22 35.66 15.03 24.09
C GLY A 22 34.89 13.73 24.17
N VAL A 23 35.53 12.71 24.72
CA VAL A 23 35.25 11.27 24.56
C VAL A 23 34.55 10.70 25.81
N CYS A 24 34.06 9.46 25.70
CA CYS A 24 33.61 8.50 26.74
C CYS A 24 32.10 8.57 27.09
N ARG A 25 31.35 7.48 27.32
CA ARG A 25 31.61 6.03 27.46
C ARG A 25 30.25 5.31 27.35
N GLU A 26 30.23 4.07 26.84
CA GLU A 26 29.07 3.17 26.94
C GLU A 26 28.81 2.70 28.39
N ALA A 27 27.53 2.65 28.77
CA ALA A 27 26.91 1.76 29.78
C ALA A 27 25.38 1.82 29.53
N ARG A 28 24.76 0.79 28.94
CA ARG A 28 24.04 -0.33 29.58
C ARG A 28 23.00 0.06 30.65
N ASP A 29 21.77 -0.35 30.33
CA ASP A 29 20.61 -0.65 31.18
C ASP A 29 19.89 0.48 31.95
N GLY A 30 18.57 0.60 31.72
CA GLY A 30 17.65 1.14 32.73
C GLY A 30 16.55 2.05 32.19
N GLU A 31 15.30 1.63 32.41
CA GLU A 31 14.05 2.38 32.26
C GLU A 31 14.10 3.81 32.83
N CYS A 32 13.34 4.73 32.22
CA CYS A 32 12.97 6.00 32.84
C CYS A 32 11.44 6.15 32.85
N VAL A 33 10.85 5.76 33.99
CA VAL A 33 9.57 6.26 34.49
C VAL A 33 9.88 7.54 35.27
N MET A 34 9.33 8.68 34.85
CA MET A 34 9.50 9.95 35.55
C MET A 34 8.29 10.22 36.46
N TYR A 35 8.47 9.96 37.76
CA TYR A 35 7.79 10.67 38.85
C TYR A 35 8.72 11.77 39.35
N ARG A 36 8.20 12.99 39.53
CA ARG A 36 8.93 14.10 40.16
C ARG A 36 8.12 14.62 41.33
N GLU A 37 8.67 14.49 42.54
CA GLU A 37 8.21 15.18 43.74
C GLU A 37 9.12 16.37 44.09
N MET A 38 8.55 17.24 44.93
CA MET A 38 9.14 18.09 45.98
C MET A 38 9.24 19.60 45.73
N GLY A 39 8.65 20.33 46.68
CA GLY A 39 8.77 21.76 46.90
C GLY A 39 7.66 22.32 47.79
N ALA A 40 7.52 21.80 49.02
CA ALA A 40 6.68 22.37 50.08
C ALA A 40 7.60 22.95 51.16
N ASP A 41 7.43 24.24 51.47
CA ASP A 41 8.00 24.89 52.64
C ASP A 41 6.84 25.43 53.50
N GLU A 42 6.72 24.94 54.73
CA GLU A 42 5.88 25.48 55.79
C GLU A 42 6.72 26.30 56.78
N GLY A 43 6.18 27.43 57.26
CA GLY A 43 6.70 28.24 58.35
C GLY A 43 5.61 28.56 59.39
N HIS A 44 5.88 28.20 60.64
CA HIS A 44 5.02 28.16 61.83
C HIS A 44 4.38 29.49 62.30
N SER A 45 3.20 29.41 62.97
CA SER A 45 2.99 29.91 64.36
C SER A 45 1.62 29.56 65.00
N ILE A 46 1.67 28.68 66.01
CA ILE A 46 1.00 28.58 67.33
C ILE A 46 -0.41 29.20 67.56
N GLY A 47 -1.43 28.33 67.67
CA GLY A 47 -2.06 27.86 68.93
C GLY A 47 -2.88 28.80 69.85
N GLY A 48 -4.18 28.50 70.03
CA GLY A 48 -4.91 28.84 71.26
C GLY A 48 -6.46 28.84 71.28
N GLY A 49 -7.08 27.67 71.49
CA GLY A 49 -8.11 27.50 72.54
C GLY A 49 -9.63 27.69 72.30
N ARG A 50 -10.33 26.54 72.38
CA ARG A 50 -11.55 26.22 73.18
C ARG A 50 -13.01 26.37 72.62
N ARG A 51 -13.63 25.18 72.52
CA ARG A 51 -14.98 24.71 72.98
C ARG A 51 -16.24 24.85 72.10
N GLY A 52 -16.88 23.67 71.91
CA GLY A 52 -18.34 23.43 71.72
C GLY A 52 -18.77 23.45 70.25
N THR A 53 -19.61 22.56 69.71
CA THR A 53 -20.50 21.50 70.21
C THR A 53 -20.96 20.68 68.99
N GLN A 54 -21.40 19.44 69.22
CA GLN A 54 -21.92 18.50 68.22
C GLN A 54 -23.13 19.03 67.43
N GLY A 55 -23.22 18.69 66.16
CA GLY A 55 -24.40 18.87 65.32
C GLY A 55 -24.29 18.05 64.02
N SER A 56 -25.33 17.28 63.73
CA SER A 56 -25.35 16.13 62.83
C SER A 56 -25.53 16.48 61.35
N ARG A 57 -24.99 15.59 60.50
CA ARG A 57 -25.25 15.31 59.08
C ARG A 57 -26.44 16.02 58.41
N THR A 58 -26.18 16.62 57.24
CA THR A 58 -26.83 16.26 55.96
C THR A 58 -25.91 16.58 54.78
N ASN A 59 -25.81 15.64 53.85
CA ASN A 59 -25.13 15.77 52.56
C ASN A 59 -26.00 16.64 51.64
N ASP A 60 -25.45 17.76 51.16
CA ASP A 60 -25.73 18.24 49.81
C ASP A 60 -24.49 18.99 49.32
N SER A 61 -23.99 18.63 48.15
CA SER A 61 -22.81 19.25 47.53
C SER A 61 -23.02 19.20 46.03
N THR A 62 -23.87 20.11 45.57
CA THR A 62 -23.80 20.64 44.21
C THR A 62 -22.40 21.21 44.00
N LYS A 63 -21.65 20.55 43.09
CA LYS A 63 -20.36 21.02 42.62
C LYS A 63 -20.57 22.28 41.77
N GLU A 64 -20.47 23.45 42.39
CA GLU A 64 -20.10 24.65 41.64
C GLU A 64 -18.61 24.57 41.33
N GLY A 65 -18.31 24.29 40.05
CA GLY A 65 -16.99 24.47 39.49
C GLY A 65 -16.58 25.93 39.67
N LYS A 66 -15.54 26.16 40.49
CA LYS A 66 -14.91 27.47 40.66
C LYS A 66 -14.40 27.95 39.29
N ARG A 67 -15.19 28.79 38.63
CA ARG A 67 -14.79 29.55 37.45
C ARG A 67 -13.70 30.53 37.89
N ALA A 68 -12.61 30.59 37.14
CA ALA A 68 -11.47 31.45 37.40
C ALA A 68 -11.89 32.90 37.68
N LYS A 69 -11.26 33.52 38.68
CA LYS A 69 -11.50 34.90 39.11
C LYS A 69 -11.17 35.85 37.94
N ALA A 70 -12.20 36.38 37.29
CA ALA A 70 -12.08 37.31 36.16
C ALA A 70 -11.51 38.68 36.59
N ALA A 71 -10.78 39.34 35.69
CA ALA A 71 -10.36 40.73 35.85
C ALA A 71 -11.59 41.67 35.92
N ALA A 72 -11.47 42.77 36.66
CA ALA A 72 -12.56 43.59 37.20
C ALA A 72 -13.34 44.45 36.17
N THR A 73 -14.01 43.86 35.17
CA THR A 73 -14.86 44.59 34.19
C THR A 73 -16.36 44.32 34.29
N CYS A 74 -16.79 43.31 35.06
CA CYS A 74 -18.20 43.00 35.29
C CYS A 74 -18.41 42.46 36.71
N THR A 75 -19.34 43.05 37.45
CA THR A 75 -19.67 42.65 38.81
C THR A 75 -21.16 42.28 38.85
N PRO A 76 -21.54 41.02 39.14
CA PRO A 76 -22.92 40.65 39.34
C PRO A 76 -23.43 41.16 40.69
N THR A 77 -24.70 41.53 40.76
CA THR A 77 -25.36 41.90 42.01
C THR A 77 -25.32 40.73 43.00
N THR A 78 -25.04 41.03 44.26
CA THR A 78 -25.15 40.06 45.36
C THR A 78 -26.52 40.08 46.04
N ASN A 79 -27.40 41.02 45.65
CA ASN A 79 -28.74 41.15 46.18
C ASN A 79 -29.69 41.75 45.12
N SER A 80 -30.48 40.90 44.49
CA SER A 80 -31.45 41.30 43.45
C SER A 80 -32.58 42.20 43.97
N ASN A 81 -32.82 42.25 45.28
CA ASN A 81 -33.86 43.09 45.87
C ASN A 81 -33.37 44.51 46.17
N SER A 82 -32.06 44.73 46.20
CA SER A 82 -31.45 46.04 46.44
C SER A 82 -30.12 46.11 45.68
N PRO A 83 -30.17 46.17 44.34
CA PRO A 83 -28.98 46.14 43.51
C PRO A 83 -28.16 47.43 43.68
N THR A 84 -26.83 47.28 43.76
CA THR A 84 -25.91 48.42 43.77
C THR A 84 -25.86 49.05 42.38
N SER A 85 -25.64 50.36 42.31
CA SER A 85 -25.37 51.06 41.05
C SER A 85 -24.11 50.50 40.40
N GLY A 86 -24.15 50.26 39.09
CA GLY A 86 -23.05 49.67 38.33
C GLY A 86 -23.04 48.14 38.30
N ASP A 87 -23.84 47.47 39.13
CA ASP A 87 -23.91 46.01 39.16
C ASP A 87 -24.77 45.45 38.02
N CYS A 88 -24.37 44.29 37.53
CA CYS A 88 -25.11 43.49 36.55
C CYS A 88 -26.14 42.60 37.23
N THR A 89 -27.25 42.31 36.55
CA THR A 89 -28.19 41.28 37.01
C THR A 89 -27.44 39.96 37.22
N GLU A 90 -27.93 39.13 38.13
CA GLU A 90 -27.40 37.78 38.32
C GLU A 90 -27.28 37.06 36.96
N ASN A 91 -26.13 36.45 36.69
CA ASN A 91 -25.79 35.78 35.42
C ASN A 91 -25.72 36.68 34.15
N ALA A 92 -25.83 38.01 34.27
CA ALA A 92 -25.72 38.95 33.15
C ALA A 92 -24.27 39.35 32.81
N CYS A 93 -23.29 38.91 33.60
CA CYS A 93 -21.87 38.94 33.21
C CYS A 93 -21.56 37.79 32.23
N ASN A 94 -22.05 37.92 31.01
CA ASN A 94 -22.03 36.87 29.99
C ASN A 94 -21.65 37.35 28.58
N VAL A 95 -21.37 38.64 28.40
CA VAL A 95 -20.95 39.19 27.11
C VAL A 95 -19.43 39.16 27.04
N GLN A 96 -18.87 38.16 26.38
CA GLN A 96 -17.41 38.06 26.17
C GLN A 96 -17.01 38.92 24.96
N ILE A 97 -16.13 39.90 25.18
CA ILE A 97 -15.52 40.71 24.12
C ILE A 97 -14.02 40.78 24.37
N GLY A 98 -13.23 40.27 23.43
CA GLY A 98 -11.80 40.05 23.65
C GLY A 98 -11.54 39.15 24.86
N SER A 99 -10.69 39.58 25.78
CA SER A 99 -10.35 38.83 27.00
C SER A 99 -11.26 39.13 28.19
N ASN A 100 -12.18 40.10 28.07
CA ASN A 100 -12.99 40.59 29.18
C ASN A 100 -14.45 40.14 29.06
N VAL A 101 -15.11 40.07 30.21
CA VAL A 101 -16.56 39.82 30.33
C VAL A 101 -17.25 41.12 30.68
N TYR A 102 -18.39 41.38 30.03
CA TYR A 102 -19.19 42.59 30.15
C TYR A 102 -20.65 42.28 30.49
N CYS A 103 -21.37 43.33 30.87
CA CYS A 103 -22.76 43.28 31.29
C CYS A 103 -23.73 43.23 30.09
N SER A 104 -24.61 42.24 30.04
CA SER A 104 -25.76 42.25 29.10
C SER A 104 -26.99 42.94 29.68
N GLN A 105 -27.11 43.04 31.01
CA GLN A 105 -28.26 43.62 31.69
C GLN A 105 -27.88 44.17 33.07
N CYS A 106 -28.29 45.41 33.34
CA CYS A 106 -28.03 46.06 34.61
C CYS A 106 -29.03 45.65 35.68
N ALA A 107 -28.53 45.43 36.91
CA ALA A 107 -29.36 45.00 38.02
C ALA A 107 -30.27 46.13 38.50
N LYS A 108 -29.76 47.36 38.54
CA LYS A 108 -30.50 48.53 39.00
C LYS A 108 -31.39 49.09 37.89
N GLN A 109 -32.64 49.36 38.23
CA GLN A 109 -33.60 49.98 37.33
C GLN A 109 -33.14 51.40 36.95
N GLY A 110 -33.21 51.72 35.64
CA GLY A 110 -32.78 53.02 35.12
C GLY A 110 -31.28 53.10 34.83
N GLU A 111 -30.57 51.97 34.85
CA GLU A 111 -29.21 51.85 34.33
C GLU A 111 -29.21 50.94 33.10
N VAL A 112 -28.39 51.25 32.11
CA VAL A 112 -28.27 50.45 30.88
C VAL A 112 -26.80 50.22 30.52
N PRO A 113 -26.44 49.10 29.85
CA PRO A 113 -25.05 48.83 29.49
C PRO A 113 -24.56 49.77 28.38
N ILE A 114 -23.52 50.56 28.68
CA ILE A 114 -22.77 51.39 27.72
C ILE A 114 -21.32 50.91 27.74
N ASP A 115 -20.82 50.50 26.58
CA ASP A 115 -19.51 49.81 26.45
C ASP A 115 -19.36 48.63 27.42
N GLY A 116 -20.50 48.00 27.76
CA GLY A 116 -20.57 46.87 28.68
C GLY A 116 -20.59 47.21 30.17
N THR A 117 -20.59 48.49 30.56
CA THR A 117 -20.70 48.96 31.95
C THR A 117 -22.07 49.59 32.22
N CYS A 118 -22.66 49.28 33.37
CA CYS A 118 -23.95 49.82 33.76
C CYS A 118 -23.89 51.32 34.04
N THR A 119 -24.62 52.08 33.24
CA THR A 119 -24.61 53.53 33.23
C THR A 119 -26.00 54.07 33.51
N ALA A 120 -26.12 54.98 34.47
CA ALA A 120 -27.39 55.63 34.79
C ALA A 120 -27.99 56.36 33.59
N LYS A 121 -29.32 56.35 33.50
CA LYS A 121 -30.13 56.98 32.44
C LYS A 121 -29.57 58.32 31.99
N ASP A 122 -29.36 59.24 32.93
CA ASP A 122 -28.96 60.62 32.63
C ASP A 122 -27.61 60.72 31.90
N SER A 123 -26.73 59.72 32.08
CA SER A 123 -25.43 59.60 31.40
C SER A 123 -25.45 58.71 30.15
N ALA A 124 -26.60 58.07 29.87
CA ALA A 124 -26.82 57.16 28.76
C ALA A 124 -27.77 57.71 27.69
N ILE A 125 -28.50 58.80 27.99
CA ILE A 125 -29.51 59.38 27.09
C ILE A 125 -28.98 59.78 25.71
N ASP A 126 -27.70 60.09 25.57
CA ASP A 126 -27.04 60.46 24.31
C ASP A 126 -26.50 59.26 23.53
N LYS A 127 -26.59 58.05 24.11
CA LYS A 127 -25.95 56.82 23.59
C LYS A 127 -26.96 55.71 23.30
N CYS A 128 -28.02 55.66 24.11
CA CYS A 128 -28.95 54.54 24.18
C CYS A 128 -30.41 55.01 24.18
N LYS A 129 -31.28 54.16 23.62
CA LYS A 129 -32.72 54.31 23.54
C LYS A 129 -33.42 53.03 24.01
N LYS A 130 -34.68 53.16 24.41
CA LYS A 130 -35.52 52.01 24.77
C LYS A 130 -35.77 51.12 23.56
N ASP A 131 -36.05 51.73 22.41
CA ASP A 131 -36.22 51.08 21.11
C ASP A 131 -35.90 52.10 20.01
N ALA A 132 -36.07 51.72 18.73
CA ALA A 132 -35.70 52.59 17.61
C ALA A 132 -36.39 53.97 17.64
N ASN A 133 -37.58 54.07 18.24
CA ASN A 133 -38.43 55.26 18.19
C ASN A 133 -38.69 55.90 19.56
N THR A 134 -38.27 55.27 20.66
CA THR A 134 -38.60 55.70 22.03
C THR A 134 -37.34 55.96 22.86
N GLU A 135 -37.28 57.14 23.49
CA GLU A 135 -36.21 57.51 24.43
C GLU A 135 -36.31 56.71 25.75
N LEU A 136 -35.21 56.66 26.52
CA LEU A 136 -35.18 55.98 27.82
C LEU A 136 -36.17 56.62 28.81
N ALA A 137 -37.01 55.81 29.45
CA ALA A 137 -37.95 56.27 30.47
C ALA A 137 -37.32 56.25 31.87
N GLY A 138 -36.24 55.50 32.08
CA GLY A 138 -35.60 55.31 33.39
C GLY A 138 -36.05 54.05 34.11
N THR A 139 -36.76 53.18 33.40
CA THR A 139 -37.16 51.86 33.89
C THR A 139 -36.40 50.73 33.20
N GLU A 140 -35.70 51.05 32.11
CA GLU A 140 -34.94 50.12 31.31
C GLU A 140 -33.70 49.62 32.05
N GLN A 141 -33.32 48.38 31.74
CA GLN A 141 -32.12 47.71 32.28
C GLN A 141 -31.18 47.24 31.16
N VAL A 142 -31.59 47.46 29.91
CA VAL A 142 -30.90 47.14 28.66
C VAL A 142 -31.18 48.24 27.65
N CYS A 143 -30.31 48.39 26.67
CA CYS A 143 -30.55 49.18 25.47
C CYS A 143 -31.30 48.35 24.43
N GLY A 144 -32.42 48.87 23.91
CA GLY A 144 -33.10 48.26 22.76
C GLY A 144 -32.75 48.91 21.42
N ALA A 145 -32.18 50.12 21.44
CA ALA A 145 -31.54 50.74 20.28
C ALA A 145 -30.44 51.72 20.70
N CYS A 146 -29.54 52.04 19.78
CA CYS A 146 -28.42 52.97 20.02
C CYS A 146 -28.57 54.26 19.22
N LYS A 147 -27.95 55.33 19.70
CA LYS A 147 -27.82 56.61 18.97
C LYS A 147 -26.62 56.58 18.04
N ASP A 148 -26.51 57.58 17.17
CA ASP A 148 -25.39 57.73 16.25
C ASP A 148 -24.06 57.80 17.01
N GLY A 149 -23.00 57.23 16.43
CA GLY A 149 -21.74 56.97 17.12
C GLY A 149 -21.70 55.67 17.93
N TYR A 150 -22.83 54.96 18.06
CA TYR A 150 -22.92 53.70 18.80
C TYR A 150 -23.62 52.61 17.98
N PHE A 151 -23.38 51.35 18.35
CA PHE A 151 -24.08 50.20 17.79
C PHE A 151 -24.53 49.23 18.88
N LEU A 152 -25.61 48.50 18.58
CA LEU A 152 -26.19 47.55 19.51
C LEU A 152 -25.39 46.25 19.52
N HIS A 153 -25.12 45.70 20.69
CA HIS A 153 -24.62 44.33 20.84
C HIS A 153 -25.10 43.77 22.19
N LYS A 154 -25.77 42.60 22.20
CA LYS A 154 -26.21 41.91 23.43
C LYS A 154 -26.89 42.80 24.50
N GLY A 155 -27.74 43.73 24.09
CA GLY A 155 -28.49 44.61 25.00
C GLY A 155 -27.71 45.83 25.51
N GLY A 156 -26.51 46.09 25.00
CA GLY A 156 -25.72 47.29 25.28
C GLY A 156 -25.39 48.10 24.03
N CYS A 157 -25.07 49.38 24.23
CA CYS A 157 -24.58 50.26 23.17
C CYS A 157 -23.07 50.45 23.28
N TYR A 158 -22.36 50.14 22.19
CA TYR A 158 -20.89 50.18 22.12
C TYR A 158 -20.44 51.26 21.16
N GLN A 159 -19.44 52.04 21.56
CA GLN A 159 -18.98 53.18 20.78
C GLN A 159 -18.16 52.72 19.57
N PHE A 160 -18.51 53.21 18.38
CA PHE A 160 -17.67 53.04 17.20
C PHE A 160 -16.26 53.60 17.47
N GLY A 161 -15.21 52.85 17.10
CA GLY A 161 -13.80 53.23 17.35
C GLY A 161 -13.38 53.37 18.82
N GLY A 162 -14.27 53.12 19.77
CA GLY A 162 -13.97 53.06 21.21
C GLY A 162 -13.15 51.83 21.58
N GLU A 163 -12.61 51.79 22.80
CA GLU A 163 -11.72 50.69 23.25
C GLU A 163 -12.37 49.31 23.17
N VAL A 164 -13.64 49.22 23.54
CA VAL A 164 -14.43 47.97 23.50
C VAL A 164 -15.11 47.80 22.16
N GLY A 165 -15.73 48.84 21.61
CA GLY A 165 -16.47 48.73 20.35
C GLY A 165 -15.62 48.30 19.15
N LYS A 166 -14.33 48.71 19.09
CA LYS A 166 -13.40 48.28 18.04
C LYS A 166 -13.10 46.78 18.03
N LEU A 167 -13.34 46.09 19.15
CA LEU A 167 -13.18 44.64 19.28
C LEU A 167 -14.36 43.85 18.69
N ILE A 168 -15.47 44.52 18.36
CA ILE A 168 -16.64 43.94 17.67
C ILE A 168 -16.71 44.46 16.24
N CYS A 169 -16.57 45.77 16.06
CA CYS A 169 -16.64 46.47 14.78
C CYS A 169 -15.35 47.25 14.51
N THR A 170 -14.62 46.89 13.46
CA THR A 170 -13.29 47.46 13.17
C THR A 170 -13.34 48.80 12.41
N ASP A 171 -14.51 49.18 11.89
CA ASP A 171 -14.72 50.43 11.15
C ASP A 171 -15.77 51.28 11.88
N PRO A 172 -15.42 52.50 12.33
CA PRO A 172 -14.16 53.22 12.17
C PRO A 172 -13.15 52.78 13.23
N SER A 173 -11.87 52.94 12.93
CA SER A 173 -10.78 52.63 13.86
C SER A 173 -10.60 53.67 14.96
N THR A 174 -11.25 54.83 14.84
CA THR A 174 -11.24 55.93 15.81
C THR A 174 -12.66 56.39 16.11
N PRO A 175 -12.94 56.92 17.31
CA PRO A 175 -14.28 57.38 17.65
C PRO A 175 -14.87 58.36 16.64
N ASP A 176 -16.05 58.04 16.12
CA ASP A 176 -16.79 58.89 15.19
C ASP A 176 -18.27 58.91 15.54
N SER A 177 -18.72 60.04 16.09
CA SER A 177 -20.10 60.28 16.48
C SER A 177 -21.04 60.56 15.30
N SER A 178 -20.51 60.70 14.08
CA SER A 178 -21.31 60.96 12.87
C SER A 178 -21.83 59.70 12.18
N LEU A 179 -21.34 58.52 12.59
CA LEU A 179 -21.77 57.26 12.02
C LEU A 179 -23.17 56.88 12.47
N THR A 180 -24.02 56.62 11.48
CA THR A 180 -25.39 56.17 11.73
C THR A 180 -25.37 54.89 12.57
N ALA A 181 -26.21 54.83 13.60
CA ALA A 181 -26.31 53.67 14.46
C ALA A 181 -26.47 52.36 13.67
N GLY A 182 -25.65 51.35 14.01
CA GLY A 182 -25.67 50.03 13.37
C GLY A 182 -24.98 49.94 12.00
N LYS A 183 -24.27 50.97 11.52
CA LYS A 183 -23.49 50.88 10.25
C LYS A 183 -22.04 50.41 10.45
N CYS A 184 -21.85 49.15 10.87
CA CYS A 184 -20.52 48.54 10.79
C CYS A 184 -20.29 47.95 9.39
N THR A 185 -19.22 48.33 8.72
CA THR A 185 -18.87 47.75 7.41
C THR A 185 -18.04 46.47 7.55
N ALA A 186 -17.17 46.41 8.56
CA ALA A 186 -16.23 45.32 8.83
C ALA A 186 -16.23 44.90 10.31
N CYS A 187 -16.67 43.67 10.57
CA CYS A 187 -16.64 43.08 11.90
C CYS A 187 -15.24 42.57 12.26
N ALA A 188 -14.92 42.57 13.55
CA ALA A 188 -13.67 42.02 14.06
C ALA A 188 -13.62 40.48 13.92
N PRO A 189 -12.43 39.86 13.93
CA PRO A 189 -12.29 38.40 14.00
C PRO A 189 -13.11 37.83 15.17
N GLY A 190 -13.85 36.75 14.91
CA GLY A 190 -14.80 36.17 15.86
C GLY A 190 -16.21 36.73 15.77
N TYR A 191 -16.46 37.65 14.83
CA TYR A 191 -17.79 38.16 14.53
C TYR A 191 -18.06 38.11 13.02
N PHE A 192 -19.30 37.80 12.65
CA PHE A 192 -19.77 37.91 11.27
C PHE A 192 -20.75 39.07 11.12
N LYS A 193 -20.82 39.63 9.91
CA LYS A 193 -21.73 40.73 9.59
C LYS A 193 -23.18 40.23 9.61
N ASN A 194 -24.03 40.92 10.36
CA ASN A 194 -25.46 40.65 10.37
C ASN A 194 -26.04 40.94 8.97
N PRO A 195 -26.69 39.96 8.30
CA PRO A 195 -27.29 40.16 6.98
C PRO A 195 -28.52 41.08 6.98
N THR A 196 -29.09 41.34 8.15
CA THR A 196 -30.25 42.24 8.31
C THR A 196 -29.87 43.67 7.94
N THR A 197 -30.81 44.42 7.35
CA THR A 197 -30.66 45.85 7.10
C THR A 197 -30.20 46.60 8.36
N ALA A 198 -29.09 47.33 8.24
CA ALA A 198 -28.52 48.10 9.34
C ALA A 198 -29.54 49.10 9.93
N GLY A 199 -29.52 49.23 11.25
CA GLY A 199 -30.37 50.19 11.97
C GLY A 199 -30.05 50.25 13.45
N ALA A 200 -30.64 51.21 14.15
CA ALA A 200 -30.36 51.51 15.54
C ALA A 200 -30.65 50.35 16.51
N ALA A 201 -31.63 49.49 16.19
CA ALA A 201 -32.02 48.32 16.97
C ALA A 201 -31.43 47.00 16.42
N VAL A 202 -30.56 47.08 15.40
CA VAL A 202 -30.00 45.91 14.71
C VAL A 202 -28.51 45.83 15.06
N PRO A 203 -28.03 44.74 15.70
CA PRO A 203 -26.63 44.57 15.95
C PRO A 203 -25.91 44.33 14.61
N PRO A 204 -24.88 45.11 14.27
CA PRO A 204 -24.26 45.01 12.96
C PRO A 204 -23.34 43.80 12.83
N CYS A 205 -22.86 43.28 13.96
CA CYS A 205 -21.96 42.15 14.06
C CYS A 205 -22.50 41.17 15.10
N ILE A 206 -22.52 39.89 14.75
CA ILE A 206 -22.97 38.78 15.60
C ILE A 206 -21.75 37.90 15.88
N ALA A 207 -21.56 37.49 17.13
CA ALA A 207 -20.41 36.66 17.49
C ALA A 207 -20.53 35.25 16.89
N CYS A 208 -19.41 34.68 16.45
CA CYS A 208 -19.38 33.38 15.81
C CYS A 208 -19.84 32.24 16.72
N ASN A 209 -19.74 32.39 18.03
CA ASN A 209 -20.23 31.43 19.03
C ASN A 209 -21.58 31.79 19.66
N ASP A 210 -22.28 32.81 19.13
CA ASP A 210 -23.56 33.24 19.66
C ASP A 210 -24.70 32.36 19.13
N THR A 211 -25.02 31.28 19.84
CA THR A 211 -26.09 30.34 19.46
C THR A 211 -27.50 30.93 19.60
N ALA A 212 -27.68 32.00 20.36
CA ALA A 212 -28.95 32.73 20.43
C ALA A 212 -29.11 33.67 19.23
N GLY A 213 -28.03 34.36 18.87
CA GLY A 213 -27.97 35.21 17.68
C GLY A 213 -28.85 36.45 17.75
N PHE A 214 -29.32 36.89 16.58
CA PHE A 214 -30.28 37.98 16.40
C PHE A 214 -31.44 37.53 15.53
N THR A 215 -32.67 37.80 16.00
CA THR A 215 -33.90 37.50 15.27
C THR A 215 -34.48 38.79 14.72
N ASP A 216 -34.64 38.85 13.39
CA ASP A 216 -35.42 39.91 12.73
C ASP A 216 -36.93 39.59 12.83
N SER A 217 -37.77 40.12 11.93
CA SER A 217 -39.20 39.77 11.91
C SER A 217 -39.52 38.33 11.53
N THR A 218 -38.57 37.59 10.95
CA THR A 218 -38.80 36.31 10.24
C THR A 218 -37.66 35.29 10.37
N ASN A 219 -36.41 35.72 10.52
CA ASN A 219 -35.21 34.86 10.47
C ASN A 219 -34.32 35.11 11.69
N THR A 220 -33.69 34.03 12.16
CA THR A 220 -32.69 34.09 13.24
C THR A 220 -31.31 33.84 12.66
N TYR A 221 -30.42 34.82 12.81
CA TYR A 221 -29.01 34.73 12.44
C TYR A 221 -28.19 34.40 13.68
N LYS A 222 -27.60 33.22 13.71
CA LYS A 222 -26.86 32.72 14.89
C LYS A 222 -25.52 32.12 14.51
N GLY A 223 -24.63 32.08 15.49
CA GLY A 223 -23.33 31.42 15.42
C GLY A 223 -23.40 29.91 15.71
N VAL A 224 -22.23 29.29 15.71
CA VAL A 224 -22.00 27.87 16.00
C VAL A 224 -21.32 27.75 17.37
N LEU A 225 -21.87 26.92 18.26
CA LEU A 225 -21.29 26.69 19.59
C LEU A 225 -19.79 26.35 19.46
N ASN A 226 -18.95 26.93 20.32
CA ASN A 226 -17.49 26.75 20.31
C ASN A 226 -16.77 27.19 19.01
N CYS A 227 -17.37 28.03 18.18
CA CYS A 227 -16.71 28.57 16.99
C CYS A 227 -15.88 29.83 17.32
N GLU A 228 -14.61 29.84 16.87
CA GLU A 228 -13.68 30.98 17.03
C GLU A 228 -13.77 31.94 15.85
N VAL A 229 -13.79 31.40 14.62
CA VAL A 229 -13.83 32.20 13.39
C VAL A 229 -14.86 31.61 12.45
N CYS A 230 -15.71 32.45 11.88
CA CYS A 230 -16.81 32.04 11.02
C CYS A 230 -17.00 32.98 9.83
N SER A 231 -17.65 32.47 8.80
CA SER A 231 -18.18 33.26 7.68
C SER A 231 -19.69 33.50 7.87
N PRO A 232 -20.23 34.61 7.34
CA PRO A 232 -21.66 34.86 7.35
C PRO A 232 -22.47 33.69 6.74
N PRO A 233 -23.71 33.46 7.18
CA PRO A 233 -24.59 32.47 6.58
C PRO A 233 -24.73 32.69 5.07
N ALA A 234 -24.74 31.61 4.28
CA ALA A 234 -24.95 31.67 2.84
C ALA A 234 -26.41 32.00 2.46
N THR A 235 -27.34 31.92 3.41
CA THR A 235 -28.75 32.28 3.23
C THR A 235 -28.88 33.79 3.05
N SER A 236 -29.46 34.18 1.90
CA SER A 236 -29.84 35.57 1.64
C SER A 236 -30.89 36.06 2.64
N ALA A 237 -30.88 37.36 2.95
CA ALA A 237 -31.87 37.99 3.82
C ALA A 237 -33.31 37.65 3.38
N GLY A 238 -34.15 37.14 4.30
CA GLY A 238 -35.56 36.79 4.03
C GLY A 238 -35.87 35.30 3.79
N ALA A 239 -34.89 34.40 3.86
CA ALA A 239 -35.12 32.95 3.74
C ALA A 239 -35.70 32.36 5.05
N ARG A 240 -36.90 31.76 5.00
CA ARG A 240 -37.63 31.16 6.14
C ARG A 240 -36.94 29.91 6.73
N ALA A 241 -35.75 30.06 7.31
CA ALA A 241 -35.02 29.03 8.05
C ALA A 241 -33.97 29.68 8.98
N ASP A 242 -33.59 28.97 10.05
CA ASP A 242 -32.45 29.33 10.88
C ASP A 242 -31.19 29.50 10.01
N SER A 243 -30.62 30.70 10.02
CA SER A 243 -29.46 31.07 9.21
C SER A 243 -28.21 31.03 10.08
N VAL A 244 -27.52 29.89 10.06
CA VAL A 244 -26.35 29.63 10.91
C VAL A 244 -25.07 30.03 10.18
N ALA A 245 -24.17 30.73 10.87
CA ALA A 245 -22.85 31.06 10.34
C ALA A 245 -22.05 29.79 10.04
N VAL A 246 -21.19 29.82 9.02
CA VAL A 246 -20.31 28.68 8.69
C VAL A 246 -19.03 28.82 9.51
N CYS A 247 -18.78 27.89 10.42
CA CYS A 247 -17.56 27.92 11.21
C CYS A 247 -16.36 27.51 10.36
N THR A 248 -15.24 28.19 10.55
CA THR A 248 -13.97 27.97 9.83
C THR A 248 -12.83 27.59 10.76
N LYS A 249 -12.97 27.89 12.07
CA LYS A 249 -12.03 27.50 13.12
C LYS A 249 -12.75 27.39 14.45
N CYS A 250 -12.53 26.31 15.18
CA CYS A 250 -13.11 26.09 16.52
C CYS A 250 -12.21 26.64 17.63
N GLN A 251 -12.82 26.95 18.77
CA GLN A 251 -12.13 27.42 19.96
C GLN A 251 -11.39 26.28 20.66
N GLY A 252 -10.16 26.54 21.09
CA GLY A 252 -9.38 25.61 21.91
C GLY A 252 -9.07 24.30 21.19
N THR A 253 -9.35 23.16 21.84
CA THR A 253 -9.06 21.82 21.32
C THR A 253 -10.24 21.18 20.57
N ASN A 254 -11.32 21.94 20.33
CA ASN A 254 -12.49 21.44 19.61
C ASN A 254 -12.17 21.20 18.13
N TYR A 255 -12.87 20.24 17.53
CA TYR A 255 -12.73 19.83 16.14
C TYR A 255 -13.85 20.42 15.30
N LEU A 256 -13.48 20.95 14.14
CA LEU A 256 -14.41 21.46 13.14
C LEU A 256 -14.94 20.30 12.30
N LYS A 257 -16.27 20.18 12.19
CA LYS A 257 -16.90 19.25 11.27
C LYS A 257 -16.56 19.61 9.82
N SER A 258 -16.42 18.63 8.95
CA SER A 258 -16.00 18.81 7.54
C SER A 258 -16.87 19.77 6.73
N ASP A 259 -18.15 19.92 7.09
CA ASP A 259 -19.11 20.86 6.47
C ASP A 259 -19.15 22.27 7.12
N GLY A 260 -18.33 22.51 8.16
CA GLY A 260 -18.28 23.77 8.91
C GLY A 260 -19.49 24.04 9.80
N THR A 261 -20.41 23.08 9.97
CA THR A 261 -21.68 23.31 10.68
C THR A 261 -21.58 23.18 12.20
N ALA A 262 -20.52 22.56 12.72
CA ALA A 262 -20.38 22.27 14.14
C ALA A 262 -18.92 22.26 14.61
N CYS A 263 -18.75 22.58 15.90
CA CYS A 263 -17.50 22.48 16.64
C CYS A 263 -17.74 21.72 17.95
N GLY A 264 -16.92 20.73 18.26
CA GLY A 264 -17.05 19.98 19.52
C GLY A 264 -15.87 19.08 19.81
N GLU A 265 -16.06 18.16 20.76
CA GLU A 265 -15.02 17.19 21.11
C GLU A 265 -14.78 16.19 19.97
N LYS A 266 -13.57 15.62 19.94
CA LYS A 266 -13.13 14.69 18.89
C LYS A 266 -14.13 13.57 18.60
N THR A 267 -14.61 12.89 19.65
CA THR A 267 -15.48 11.70 19.55
C THR A 267 -16.94 12.04 19.28
N SER A 268 -17.37 13.27 19.55
CA SER A 268 -18.75 13.71 19.32
C SER A 268 -18.93 14.43 17.98
N THR A 269 -17.84 14.93 17.40
CA THR A 269 -17.88 15.72 16.17
C THR A 269 -17.43 14.93 14.95
N CYS A 270 -16.34 14.18 15.05
CA CYS A 270 -15.87 13.35 13.94
C CYS A 270 -16.57 11.98 13.97
N ALA A 271 -16.97 11.48 12.80
CA ALA A 271 -17.64 10.20 12.65
C ALA A 271 -16.76 9.06 13.19
N SER A 272 -17.42 8.14 13.90
CA SER A 272 -16.80 6.98 14.54
C SER A 272 -16.79 5.73 13.66
N ASP A 273 -17.29 5.84 12.43
CA ASP A 273 -17.41 4.76 11.45
C ASP A 273 -16.21 4.66 10.49
N ASN A 274 -15.11 5.35 10.81
CA ASN A 274 -13.89 5.45 10.01
C ASN A 274 -14.07 6.12 8.63
N THR A 275 -15.15 6.88 8.42
CA THR A 275 -15.35 7.67 7.18
C THR A 275 -14.62 9.01 7.20
N GLU A 276 -14.25 9.48 8.39
CA GLU A 276 -13.38 10.63 8.61
C GLU A 276 -12.45 10.39 9.80
N PHE A 277 -11.43 11.22 9.91
CA PHE A 277 -10.48 11.19 11.01
C PHE A 277 -10.20 12.59 11.55
N ALA A 278 -9.81 12.63 12.81
CA ALA A 278 -9.49 13.84 13.54
C ALA A 278 -8.05 14.29 13.23
N LYS A 279 -7.89 15.43 12.56
CA LYS A 279 -6.60 16.05 12.24
C LYS A 279 -6.36 17.27 13.13
N GLU A 280 -5.26 17.26 13.87
CA GLU A 280 -4.83 18.38 14.70
C GLU A 280 -4.01 19.38 13.89
N ASP A 281 -4.31 20.67 14.04
CA ASP A 281 -3.58 21.77 13.43
C ASP A 281 -3.56 22.97 14.38
N VAL A 282 -2.37 23.27 14.91
CA VAL A 282 -2.17 24.37 15.88
C VAL A 282 -2.35 25.76 15.26
N THR A 283 -2.29 25.87 13.94
CA THR A 283 -2.38 27.15 13.22
C THR A 283 -3.81 27.40 12.75
N ASN A 284 -4.39 26.42 12.05
CA ASN A 284 -5.69 26.56 11.40
C ASN A 284 -6.86 26.02 12.24
N GLY A 285 -6.57 25.33 13.35
CA GLY A 285 -7.55 24.68 14.20
C GLY A 285 -7.77 23.22 13.83
N ASN A 286 -8.17 22.42 14.82
CA ASN A 286 -8.44 21.00 14.63
C ASN A 286 -9.67 20.79 13.74
N LYS A 287 -9.65 19.78 12.87
CA LYS A 287 -10.76 19.47 11.96
C LYS A 287 -10.97 17.97 11.75
N CYS A 288 -12.18 17.60 11.41
CA CYS A 288 -12.50 16.27 10.88
C CYS A 288 -12.26 16.28 9.38
N VAL A 289 -11.45 15.32 8.90
CA VAL A 289 -11.08 15.18 7.49
C VAL A 289 -11.69 13.90 6.96
N SER A 290 -12.45 14.00 5.87
CA SER A 290 -12.98 12.83 5.19
C SER A 290 -11.84 11.95 4.66
N CYS A 291 -11.98 10.63 4.79
CA CYS A 291 -11.02 9.69 4.24
C CYS A 291 -10.82 9.84 2.73
N GLY A 292 -11.84 10.32 2.02
CA GLY A 292 -11.83 10.54 0.57
C GLY A 292 -11.27 11.90 0.13
N ASP A 293 -10.77 12.72 1.06
CA ASP A 293 -10.21 14.03 0.73
C ASP A 293 -8.93 13.88 -0.11
N ALA A 294 -8.89 14.54 -1.26
CA ALA A 294 -7.78 14.42 -2.22
C ALA A 294 -6.47 15.08 -1.75
N GLN A 295 -6.53 15.98 -0.75
CA GLN A 295 -5.37 16.73 -0.28
C GLN A 295 -4.82 16.18 1.03
N ASP A 296 -5.73 15.91 1.97
CA ASP A 296 -5.38 15.51 3.33
C ASP A 296 -5.50 14.00 3.57
N ALA A 297 -6.07 13.24 2.63
CA ALA A 297 -6.34 11.81 2.76
C ALA A 297 -6.06 11.04 1.45
N VAL A 298 -6.90 10.04 1.12
CA VAL A 298 -6.75 9.21 -0.09
C VAL A 298 -7.96 9.46 -0.97
N ASP A 299 -7.73 10.10 -2.13
CA ASP A 299 -8.81 10.40 -3.08
C ASP A 299 -9.65 9.15 -3.42
N GLY A 300 -10.98 9.30 -3.35
CA GLY A 300 -11.94 8.22 -3.58
C GLY A 300 -12.02 7.15 -2.49
N CYS A 301 -11.39 7.35 -1.33
CA CYS A 301 -11.49 6.44 -0.20
C CYS A 301 -12.77 6.66 0.62
N ASN A 302 -13.45 5.58 0.98
CA ASN A 302 -14.67 5.60 1.80
C ASN A 302 -14.37 5.44 3.29
N THR A 303 -13.52 4.48 3.65
CA THR A 303 -13.07 4.29 5.03
C THR A 303 -11.56 4.18 5.10
N CYS A 304 -10.98 4.75 6.15
CA CYS A 304 -9.54 4.78 6.33
C CYS A 304 -9.14 4.61 7.79
N ASN A 305 -7.88 4.24 8.00
CA ASN A 305 -7.23 4.29 9.29
C ASN A 305 -6.24 5.46 9.31
N TYR A 306 -6.27 6.28 10.36
CA TYR A 306 -5.33 7.37 10.55
C TYR A 306 -4.43 7.10 11.75
N ASP A 307 -3.13 6.99 11.49
CA ASP A 307 -2.12 6.91 12.53
C ASP A 307 -1.63 8.31 12.88
N SER A 308 -2.00 8.80 14.07
CA SER A 308 -1.61 10.12 14.55
C SER A 308 -0.12 10.27 14.83
N GLY A 309 0.59 9.17 15.10
CA GLY A 309 2.04 9.18 15.35
C GLY A 309 2.83 9.38 14.07
N THR A 310 2.48 8.65 13.01
CA THR A 310 3.12 8.78 11.68
C THR A 310 2.45 9.81 10.77
N LYS A 311 1.30 10.36 11.19
CA LYS A 311 0.44 11.24 10.39
C LYS A 311 0.07 10.62 9.04
N LYS A 312 -0.08 9.29 9.00
CA LYS A 312 -0.34 8.54 7.77
C LYS A 312 -1.79 8.08 7.73
N VAL A 313 -2.45 8.38 6.63
CA VAL A 313 -3.77 7.84 6.30
C VAL A 313 -3.59 6.58 5.45
N THR A 314 -4.27 5.50 5.82
CA THR A 314 -4.29 4.24 5.09
C THR A 314 -5.73 3.92 4.72
N CYS A 315 -6.04 3.91 3.43
CA CYS A 315 -7.37 3.57 2.95
C CYS A 315 -7.65 2.08 3.17
N THR A 316 -8.82 1.75 3.73
CA THR A 316 -9.25 0.37 3.99
C THR A 316 -10.35 -0.08 3.04
N LYS A 317 -11.14 0.86 2.52
CA LYS A 317 -12.21 0.63 1.53
C LYS A 317 -12.37 1.85 0.64
N CYS A 318 -12.38 1.66 -0.67
CA CYS A 318 -12.72 2.69 -1.64
C CYS A 318 -14.25 2.81 -1.80
N SER A 319 -14.73 3.98 -2.22
CA SER A 319 -16.18 4.23 -2.39
C SER A 319 -16.78 3.39 -3.52
N SER A 320 -16.16 3.42 -4.69
CA SER A 320 -16.57 2.62 -5.86
C SER A 320 -15.39 1.98 -6.62
N ASN A 321 -14.17 2.42 -6.35
CA ASN A 321 -12.95 2.00 -7.02
C ASN A 321 -12.29 0.78 -6.33
N TYR A 322 -11.17 0.32 -6.87
CA TYR A 322 -10.41 -0.82 -6.37
C TYR A 322 -9.29 -0.33 -5.46
N LEU A 323 -9.22 -0.91 -4.26
CA LEU A 323 -8.12 -0.63 -3.34
C LEU A 323 -6.85 -1.33 -3.83
N LYS A 324 -5.84 -0.53 -4.19
CA LYS A 324 -4.51 -0.98 -4.59
C LYS A 324 -3.51 -0.63 -3.51
N THR A 325 -2.64 -1.58 -3.17
CA THR A 325 -1.55 -1.39 -2.21
C THR A 325 -0.22 -1.66 -2.88
N VAL A 326 0.69 -0.69 -2.83
CA VAL A 326 2.08 -0.81 -3.32
C VAL A 326 2.99 -0.30 -2.22
N ASP A 327 3.94 -1.13 -1.77
CA ASP A 327 4.91 -0.78 -0.71
C ASP A 327 4.26 -0.18 0.57
N GLY A 328 3.08 -0.68 0.93
CA GLY A 328 2.31 -0.22 2.09
C GLY A 328 1.62 1.14 1.92
N ALA A 329 1.61 1.71 0.71
CA ALA A 329 0.79 2.86 0.34
C ALA A 329 -0.50 2.39 -0.35
N THR A 330 -1.64 2.94 0.05
CA THR A 330 -2.97 2.58 -0.45
C THR A 330 -3.53 3.66 -1.37
N THR A 331 -4.05 3.26 -2.51
CA THR A 331 -4.70 4.15 -3.49
C THR A 331 -5.99 3.53 -4.02
N CYS A 332 -6.97 4.34 -4.39
CA CYS A 332 -8.19 3.89 -5.05
C CYS A 332 -8.05 4.07 -6.56
N VAL A 333 -8.13 2.98 -7.31
CA VAL A 333 -7.90 2.98 -8.77
C VAL A 333 -9.06 2.34 -9.53
N GLU A 334 -9.24 2.72 -10.80
CA GLU A 334 -10.29 2.13 -11.64
C GLU A 334 -10.01 0.67 -11.98
N LYS A 335 -11.06 -0.11 -12.30
CA LYS A 335 -10.97 -1.55 -12.58
C LYS A 335 -9.88 -1.89 -13.62
N ASP A 336 -9.87 -1.17 -14.73
CA ASP A 336 -9.01 -1.47 -15.89
C ASP A 336 -7.53 -1.12 -15.64
N THR A 337 -7.23 -0.47 -14.52
CA THR A 337 -5.85 -0.22 -14.07
C THR A 337 -5.27 -1.41 -13.29
N CYS A 338 -6.13 -2.31 -12.81
CA CYS A 338 -5.75 -3.59 -12.21
C CYS A 338 -5.47 -4.60 -13.32
N LYS A 339 -4.45 -4.33 -14.13
CA LYS A 339 -3.99 -5.19 -15.22
C LYS A 339 -2.47 -5.32 -15.15
N ASP A 340 -1.95 -6.28 -15.91
CA ASP A 340 -0.54 -6.61 -15.98
C ASP A 340 -0.01 -7.08 -14.62
N ASP A 341 0.50 -6.18 -13.78
CA ASP A 341 1.12 -6.50 -12.49
C ASP A 341 0.10 -6.79 -11.36
N PHE A 342 -1.16 -6.46 -11.62
CA PHE A 342 -2.29 -6.64 -10.70
C PHE A 342 -3.50 -7.20 -11.44
N PHE A 343 -4.47 -7.75 -10.70
CA PHE A 343 -5.77 -8.16 -11.22
C PHE A 343 -6.91 -7.67 -10.31
N PRO A 344 -8.11 -7.41 -10.88
CA PRO A 344 -9.23 -6.90 -10.10
C PRO A 344 -9.96 -8.06 -9.41
N VAL A 345 -10.37 -7.82 -8.16
CA VAL A 345 -11.26 -8.70 -7.41
C VAL A 345 -12.46 -7.90 -6.94
N ASP A 346 -13.65 -8.36 -7.32
CA ASP A 346 -14.91 -7.73 -6.98
C ASP A 346 -15.40 -8.14 -5.58
N ASP A 347 -15.65 -7.17 -4.70
CA ASP A 347 -16.24 -7.38 -3.37
C ASP A 347 -17.12 -6.17 -3.01
N SER A 348 -18.44 -6.32 -3.17
CA SER A 348 -19.40 -5.26 -2.85
C SER A 348 -19.55 -5.01 -1.34
N THR A 349 -19.16 -5.98 -0.51
CA THR A 349 -19.35 -5.93 0.95
C THR A 349 -18.19 -5.20 1.62
N ASN A 350 -16.96 -5.67 1.37
CA ASN A 350 -15.75 -5.12 1.99
C ASN A 350 -14.98 -4.15 1.08
N GLY A 351 -15.46 -3.95 -0.14
CA GLY A 351 -14.84 -3.07 -1.15
C GLY A 351 -13.91 -3.82 -2.10
N HIS A 352 -13.97 -3.43 -3.37
CA HIS A 352 -13.19 -4.02 -4.45
C HIS A 352 -11.67 -3.90 -4.20
N LYS A 353 -10.90 -4.89 -4.63
CA LYS A 353 -9.45 -4.98 -4.37
C LYS A 353 -8.64 -5.20 -5.65
N CYS A 354 -7.50 -4.54 -5.75
CA CYS A 354 -6.51 -4.70 -6.79
C CYS A 354 -5.38 -5.58 -6.25
N VAL A 355 -5.40 -6.87 -6.57
CA VAL A 355 -4.50 -7.86 -5.97
C VAL A 355 -3.25 -7.99 -6.83
N SER A 356 -2.08 -8.01 -6.20
CA SER A 356 -0.81 -8.20 -6.92
C SER A 356 -0.71 -9.61 -7.49
N CYS A 357 -0.18 -9.72 -8.71
CA CYS A 357 0.03 -11.02 -9.35
C CYS A 357 0.96 -11.95 -8.55
N GLY A 358 1.84 -11.40 -7.71
CA GLY A 358 2.74 -12.17 -6.85
C GLY A 358 2.17 -12.53 -5.48
N ASP A 359 0.97 -12.05 -5.12
CA ASP A 359 0.42 -12.19 -3.77
C ASP A 359 -0.22 -13.57 -3.55
N THR A 360 0.53 -14.51 -2.96
CA THR A 360 0.03 -15.86 -2.63
C THR A 360 -0.93 -15.90 -1.44
N THR A 361 -0.96 -14.85 -0.62
CA THR A 361 -1.94 -14.71 0.47
C THR A 361 -3.30 -14.37 -0.12
N GLY A 362 -3.30 -13.38 -1.03
CA GLY A 362 -4.45 -12.93 -1.77
C GLY A 362 -5.54 -12.35 -0.88
N VAL A 363 -6.78 -12.43 -1.35
CA VAL A 363 -7.94 -11.85 -0.68
C VAL A 363 -9.09 -12.86 -0.64
N THR A 364 -9.83 -12.86 0.45
CA THR A 364 -11.07 -13.65 0.59
C THR A 364 -12.26 -12.71 0.45
N VAL A 365 -13.16 -13.04 -0.46
CA VAL A 365 -14.45 -12.38 -0.68
C VAL A 365 -15.55 -13.30 -0.17
N ASP A 366 -16.66 -12.71 0.30
CA ASP A 366 -17.74 -13.42 0.97
C ASP A 366 -17.21 -14.24 2.16
N ILE A 367 -17.78 -15.43 2.39
CA ILE A 367 -17.39 -16.31 3.50
C ILE A 367 -16.16 -17.16 3.13
N ASP A 368 -16.03 -17.61 1.86
CA ASP A 368 -15.06 -18.66 1.48
C ASP A 368 -14.49 -18.55 0.03
N LYS A 369 -14.60 -17.41 -0.67
CA LYS A 369 -14.08 -17.27 -2.05
C LYS A 369 -12.71 -16.58 -2.06
N LYS A 370 -11.64 -17.36 -2.16
CA LYS A 370 -10.27 -16.86 -2.12
C LYS A 370 -9.69 -16.63 -3.51
N TYR A 371 -9.12 -15.45 -3.73
CA TYR A 371 -8.43 -15.08 -4.96
C TYR A 371 -6.97 -14.79 -4.65
N VAL A 372 -6.05 -15.50 -5.31
CA VAL A 372 -4.61 -15.43 -5.03
C VAL A 372 -3.81 -15.17 -6.31
N GLY A 373 -2.66 -14.54 -6.17
CA GLY A 373 -1.61 -14.51 -7.16
C GLY A 373 -0.81 -15.82 -7.22
N VAL A 374 0.27 -15.80 -7.98
CA VAL A 374 1.22 -16.89 -8.17
C VAL A 374 2.58 -16.45 -7.66
N ASP A 375 3.22 -17.29 -6.85
CA ASP A 375 4.54 -16.95 -6.30
C ASP A 375 5.55 -16.59 -7.41
N GLY A 376 6.26 -15.49 -7.22
CA GLY A 376 7.23 -14.99 -8.18
C GLY A 376 6.64 -14.52 -9.51
N CYS A 377 5.33 -14.32 -9.62
CA CYS A 377 4.71 -13.81 -10.83
C CYS A 377 4.76 -12.28 -10.90
N ALA A 378 5.26 -11.75 -12.02
CA ALA A 378 5.34 -10.32 -12.30
C ALA A 378 4.05 -9.81 -12.96
N LYS A 379 3.57 -10.53 -13.99
CA LYS A 379 2.34 -10.18 -14.71
C LYS A 379 1.39 -11.36 -14.80
N CYS A 380 0.09 -11.10 -14.73
CA CYS A 380 -0.92 -12.13 -14.76
C CYS A 380 -2.24 -11.68 -15.37
N ASN A 381 -3.02 -12.64 -15.85
CA ASN A 381 -4.43 -12.45 -16.16
C ASN A 381 -5.29 -12.82 -14.95
N ALA A 382 -6.38 -12.08 -14.80
CA ALA A 382 -7.34 -12.30 -13.73
C ALA A 382 -7.90 -13.73 -13.73
N PRO A 383 -8.08 -14.35 -12.55
CA PRO A 383 -8.76 -15.63 -12.45
C PRO A 383 -10.22 -15.52 -12.90
N GLN A 384 -10.78 -16.65 -13.33
CA GLN A 384 -12.23 -16.75 -13.53
C GLN A 384 -12.94 -16.62 -12.17
N ALA A 385 -14.04 -15.87 -12.15
CA ALA A 385 -14.85 -15.69 -10.94
C ALA A 385 -15.38 -17.05 -10.46
N ILE A 386 -15.25 -17.31 -9.15
CA ILE A 386 -15.74 -18.54 -8.52
C ILE A 386 -17.27 -18.53 -8.57
N GLN A 387 -17.84 -19.49 -9.31
CA GLN A 387 -19.29 -19.64 -9.47
C GLN A 387 -19.89 -20.56 -8.40
N GLY A 388 -21.06 -20.20 -7.89
CA GLY A 388 -21.82 -20.99 -6.91
C GLY A 388 -21.53 -20.65 -5.44
N SER A 389 -22.27 -21.31 -4.54
CA SER A 389 -22.20 -21.07 -3.08
C SER A 389 -21.11 -21.87 -2.38
N ASN A 390 -20.57 -22.89 -3.04
CA ASN A 390 -19.46 -23.67 -2.53
C ASN A 390 -18.20 -22.84 -2.79
N GLY A 391 -17.58 -22.30 -1.74
CA GLY A 391 -16.37 -21.49 -1.84
C GLY A 391 -15.20 -22.21 -2.51
N GLY A 392 -14.01 -21.60 -2.47
CA GLY A 392 -12.84 -22.20 -3.10
C GLY A 392 -11.70 -21.21 -3.29
N THR A 393 -10.66 -21.64 -3.99
CA THR A 393 -9.52 -20.80 -4.34
C THR A 393 -9.35 -20.72 -5.85
N ALA A 394 -9.27 -19.49 -6.38
CA ALA A 394 -8.94 -19.22 -7.77
C ALA A 394 -7.62 -18.44 -7.83
N ALA A 395 -6.63 -19.03 -8.50
CA ALA A 395 -5.33 -18.40 -8.72
C ALA A 395 -5.32 -17.66 -10.05
N ALA A 396 -4.68 -16.49 -10.08
CA ALA A 396 -4.40 -15.77 -11.32
C ALA A 396 -3.56 -16.60 -12.29
N THR A 397 -3.68 -16.32 -13.58
CA THR A 397 -2.89 -17.00 -14.62
C THR A 397 -1.65 -16.18 -14.91
N CYS A 398 -0.48 -16.65 -14.49
CA CYS A 398 0.78 -15.95 -14.66
C CYS A 398 1.19 -15.92 -16.14
N THR A 399 1.53 -14.74 -16.65
CA THR A 399 2.00 -14.50 -18.02
C THR A 399 3.48 -14.13 -18.07
N GLU A 400 4.02 -13.58 -16.99
CA GLU A 400 5.43 -13.22 -16.87
C GLU A 400 5.90 -13.42 -15.44
N CYS A 401 7.06 -14.05 -15.27
CA CYS A 401 7.68 -14.26 -13.96
C CYS A 401 8.67 -13.15 -13.62
N THR A 402 8.88 -12.93 -12.32
CA THR A 402 9.91 -12.05 -11.81
C THR A 402 11.30 -12.69 -11.97
N GLY A 403 12.32 -11.86 -12.24
CA GLY A 403 13.70 -12.29 -12.32
C GLY A 403 14.00 -13.21 -13.51
N THR A 404 14.73 -14.31 -13.26
CA THR A 404 15.16 -15.28 -14.28
C THR A 404 14.24 -16.48 -14.44
N LYS A 405 13.14 -16.53 -13.68
CA LYS A 405 12.16 -17.61 -13.71
C LYS A 405 11.36 -17.60 -15.02
N ILE A 406 10.84 -18.76 -15.40
CA ILE A 406 9.99 -18.94 -16.58
C ILE A 406 8.62 -19.48 -16.20
N VAL A 407 7.60 -19.13 -16.98
CA VAL A 407 6.23 -19.60 -16.77
C VAL A 407 6.13 -21.08 -17.17
N LYS A 408 5.62 -21.92 -16.27
CA LYS A 408 5.24 -23.31 -16.53
C LYS A 408 3.72 -23.45 -16.44
N THR A 409 3.12 -23.98 -17.49
CA THR A 409 1.67 -24.20 -17.55
C THR A 409 1.38 -25.69 -17.50
N VAL A 410 0.64 -26.12 -16.49
CA VAL A 410 0.17 -27.51 -16.36
C VAL A 410 -1.33 -27.52 -16.59
N THR A 411 -1.78 -28.29 -17.59
CA THR A 411 -3.20 -28.49 -17.86
C THR A 411 -3.64 -29.84 -17.32
N ALA A 412 -4.50 -29.85 -16.31
CA ALA A 412 -5.10 -31.05 -15.75
C ALA A 412 -6.62 -30.91 -15.78
N SER A 413 -7.32 -31.93 -16.30
CA SER A 413 -8.79 -31.97 -16.37
C SER A 413 -9.41 -30.74 -17.05
N GLY A 414 -8.76 -30.21 -18.09
CA GLY A 414 -9.21 -29.01 -18.82
C GLY A 414 -8.95 -27.68 -18.11
N LYS A 415 -8.30 -27.67 -16.94
CA LYS A 415 -7.91 -26.46 -16.22
C LYS A 415 -6.40 -26.26 -16.30
N SER A 416 -5.99 -25.11 -16.81
CA SER A 416 -4.58 -24.71 -16.84
C SER A 416 -4.22 -23.97 -15.56
N VAL A 417 -3.12 -24.39 -14.93
CA VAL A 417 -2.52 -23.74 -13.77
C VAL A 417 -1.10 -23.34 -14.13
N THR A 418 -0.73 -22.11 -13.79
CA THR A 418 0.60 -21.55 -14.07
C THR A 418 1.44 -21.47 -12.81
N SER A 419 2.73 -21.72 -12.93
CA SER A 419 3.73 -21.47 -11.88
C SER A 419 4.99 -20.83 -12.45
N CYS A 420 5.77 -20.16 -11.61
CA CYS A 420 7.08 -19.63 -11.97
C CYS A 420 8.18 -20.57 -11.47
N VAL A 421 8.95 -21.13 -12.40
CA VAL A 421 9.99 -22.12 -12.11
C VAL A 421 11.33 -21.69 -12.69
N GLU A 422 12.42 -22.21 -12.14
CA GLU A 422 13.74 -21.99 -12.71
C GLU A 422 13.91 -22.78 -14.02
N LEU A 423 14.83 -22.32 -14.88
CA LEU A 423 15.08 -22.94 -16.19
C LEU A 423 15.39 -24.45 -16.07
N ALA A 424 16.12 -24.85 -15.03
CA ALA A 424 16.50 -26.25 -14.78
C ALA A 424 15.35 -27.14 -14.28
N GLU A 425 14.24 -26.53 -13.82
CA GLU A 425 13.05 -27.22 -13.33
C GLU A 425 12.02 -27.48 -14.45
N CYS A 426 12.30 -27.00 -15.67
CA CYS A 426 11.53 -27.32 -16.87
C CYS A 426 11.91 -28.69 -17.44
N LYS A 427 11.53 -29.72 -16.70
CA LYS A 427 11.70 -31.15 -17.00
C LYS A 427 10.39 -31.89 -16.67
N ASP A 428 10.42 -33.22 -16.72
CA ASP A 428 9.29 -34.11 -16.39
C ASP A 428 8.09 -33.95 -17.36
N GLY A 429 8.36 -34.09 -18.65
CA GLY A 429 7.38 -33.95 -19.72
C GLY A 429 7.20 -32.53 -20.25
N PHE A 430 8.19 -31.66 -20.04
CA PHE A 430 8.20 -30.27 -20.50
C PHE A 430 9.52 -29.92 -21.18
N PHE A 431 9.53 -28.84 -21.97
CA PHE A 431 10.71 -28.28 -22.60
C PHE A 431 10.68 -26.74 -22.58
N VAL A 432 11.87 -26.15 -22.68
CA VAL A 432 12.00 -24.69 -22.78
C VAL A 432 11.73 -24.26 -24.22
N GLU A 433 10.59 -23.61 -24.42
CA GLU A 433 10.24 -22.96 -25.66
C GLU A 433 10.73 -21.50 -25.64
N THR A 434 11.39 -21.06 -26.71
CA THR A 434 11.77 -19.66 -26.88
C THR A 434 10.79 -19.01 -27.84
N THR A 435 9.98 -18.08 -27.35
CA THR A 435 9.06 -17.28 -28.15
C THR A 435 9.69 -15.94 -28.47
N THR A 436 9.59 -15.48 -29.72
CA THR A 436 10.09 -14.17 -30.13
C THR A 436 8.91 -13.30 -30.53
N ASN A 437 8.64 -12.25 -29.77
CA ASN A 437 7.66 -11.22 -30.10
C ASN A 437 8.37 -9.87 -30.20
N ASP A 438 8.20 -9.15 -31.31
CA ASP A 438 8.74 -7.80 -31.53
C ASP A 438 10.22 -7.63 -31.13
N GLY A 439 11.07 -8.62 -31.48
CA GLY A 439 12.50 -8.58 -31.21
C GLY A 439 12.93 -8.94 -29.77
N THR A 440 11.98 -9.26 -28.89
CA THR A 440 12.25 -9.73 -27.52
C THR A 440 12.02 -11.24 -27.45
N SER A 441 13.05 -12.00 -27.03
CA SER A 441 12.94 -13.45 -26.84
C SER A 441 12.55 -13.78 -25.39
N SER A 442 11.40 -14.40 -25.19
CA SER A 442 10.92 -14.90 -23.90
C SER A 442 11.04 -16.42 -23.86
N LYS A 443 11.28 -16.99 -22.67
CA LYS A 443 11.35 -18.44 -22.46
C LYS A 443 10.13 -18.90 -21.66
N VAL A 444 9.46 -19.96 -22.12
CA VAL A 444 8.29 -20.56 -21.48
C VAL A 444 8.51 -22.06 -21.36
N CYS A 445 7.98 -22.68 -20.32
CA CYS A 445 8.03 -24.12 -20.11
C CYS A 445 6.76 -24.77 -20.69
N THR A 446 6.90 -25.41 -21.85
CA THR A 446 5.80 -25.96 -22.64
C THR A 446 5.78 -27.49 -22.51
N ALA A 447 4.58 -28.08 -22.44
CA ALA A 447 4.42 -29.53 -22.32
C ALA A 447 4.86 -30.26 -23.59
N CYS A 448 5.42 -31.46 -23.42
CA CYS A 448 5.72 -32.37 -24.52
C CYS A 448 4.44 -32.94 -25.12
N GLY A 449 4.44 -33.17 -26.44
CA GLY A 449 3.30 -33.77 -27.15
C GLY A 449 3.11 -35.28 -26.93
N ASP A 450 4.10 -35.96 -26.33
CA ASP A 450 4.05 -37.39 -25.99
C ASP A 450 4.06 -37.55 -24.48
N GLU A 451 3.00 -38.13 -23.92
CA GLU A 451 2.82 -38.38 -22.50
C GLU A 451 3.89 -39.33 -21.92
N ASN A 452 4.57 -40.12 -22.76
CA ASN A 452 5.65 -41.03 -22.36
C ASN A 452 7.05 -40.40 -22.47
N CYS A 453 7.11 -39.14 -22.91
CA CYS A 453 8.37 -38.40 -23.02
C CYS A 453 8.71 -37.69 -21.70
N ASP A 454 9.93 -37.87 -21.22
CA ASP A 454 10.48 -37.20 -20.03
C ASP A 454 11.06 -35.83 -20.39
N VAL A 455 11.79 -35.76 -21.51
CA VAL A 455 12.32 -34.49 -22.04
C VAL A 455 12.17 -34.50 -23.55
N CYS A 456 11.49 -33.50 -24.11
CA CYS A 456 11.40 -33.29 -25.55
C CYS A 456 12.21 -32.05 -25.97
N ALA A 457 12.64 -32.02 -27.23
CA ALA A 457 13.37 -30.86 -27.78
C ALA A 457 12.43 -29.78 -28.35
N ALA A 458 11.20 -30.16 -28.68
CA ALA A 458 10.17 -29.29 -29.24
C ALA A 458 8.78 -29.93 -29.08
N SER A 459 7.73 -29.17 -29.36
CA SER A 459 6.37 -29.69 -29.47
C SER A 459 6.21 -30.55 -30.74
N GLY A 460 5.31 -31.54 -30.66
CA GLY A 460 4.94 -32.42 -31.77
C GLY A 460 5.50 -33.84 -31.68
N ALA A 461 5.04 -34.69 -32.60
CA ALA A 461 5.45 -36.09 -32.67
C ALA A 461 6.96 -36.22 -32.97
N LYS A 462 7.59 -37.30 -32.45
CA LYS A 462 8.99 -37.66 -32.71
C LYS A 462 10.04 -36.64 -32.19
N LYS A 463 9.64 -35.77 -31.27
CA LYS A 463 10.52 -34.76 -30.65
C LYS A 463 11.05 -35.17 -29.28
N CYS A 464 10.82 -36.41 -28.85
CA CYS A 464 11.29 -36.87 -27.56
C CYS A 464 12.80 -37.11 -27.56
N SER A 465 13.52 -36.57 -26.59
CA SER A 465 14.96 -36.78 -26.40
C SER A 465 15.28 -37.79 -25.30
N LYS A 466 14.34 -38.03 -24.39
CA LYS A 466 14.45 -39.00 -23.30
C LYS A 466 13.07 -39.49 -22.91
N CYS A 467 12.89 -40.81 -22.85
CA CYS A 467 11.63 -41.42 -22.41
C CYS A 467 11.54 -41.47 -20.89
N LYS A 468 10.30 -41.48 -20.40
CA LYS A 468 9.99 -41.74 -18.99
C LYS A 468 10.52 -43.12 -18.57
N THR A 469 10.87 -43.23 -17.30
CA THR A 469 11.37 -44.49 -16.72
C THR A 469 10.25 -45.35 -16.14
N ASP A 470 9.08 -44.77 -15.94
CA ASP A 470 7.84 -45.42 -15.54
C ASP A 470 6.98 -45.80 -16.76
N GLY A 471 6.21 -46.88 -16.64
CA GLY A 471 5.34 -47.38 -17.71
C GLY A 471 5.98 -48.42 -18.64
N THR A 472 5.35 -48.66 -19.80
CA THR A 472 5.78 -49.68 -20.78
C THR A 472 6.63 -49.12 -21.91
N LYS A 473 6.45 -47.84 -22.26
CA LYS A 473 7.11 -47.15 -23.37
C LYS A 473 8.40 -46.43 -22.95
N ILE A 474 9.36 -47.18 -22.42
CA ILE A 474 10.58 -46.62 -21.81
C ILE A 474 11.78 -46.58 -22.76
N TYR A 475 11.66 -47.05 -24.00
CA TYR A 475 12.77 -47.12 -24.96
C TYR A 475 12.66 -46.03 -26.01
N LEU A 476 13.72 -45.22 -26.17
CA LEU A 476 13.74 -44.18 -27.19
C LEU A 476 14.18 -44.76 -28.53
N GLN A 477 13.31 -44.68 -29.53
CA GLN A 477 13.65 -44.95 -30.94
C GLN A 477 13.88 -43.62 -31.65
N LYS A 478 15.14 -43.32 -31.97
CA LYS A 478 15.54 -42.08 -32.66
C LYS A 478 15.19 -42.13 -34.15
N GLU A 479 14.91 -40.96 -34.72
CA GLU A 479 14.83 -40.80 -36.18
C GLU A 479 16.26 -40.79 -36.77
N THR A 480 16.39 -41.21 -38.03
CA THR A 480 17.67 -41.16 -38.76
C THR A 480 18.23 -39.73 -38.72
N ASP A 481 19.51 -39.61 -38.34
CA ASP A 481 20.23 -38.33 -38.20
C ASP A 481 19.65 -37.33 -37.17
N SER A 482 18.79 -37.81 -36.24
CA SER A 482 18.21 -36.98 -35.18
C SER A 482 18.65 -37.41 -33.78
N GLN A 483 18.72 -36.45 -32.86
CA GLN A 483 18.87 -36.72 -31.43
C GLN A 483 17.53 -37.00 -30.73
N THR A 484 16.40 -36.84 -31.46
CA THR A 484 15.05 -37.06 -30.94
C THR A 484 14.34 -38.20 -31.67
N GLY A 485 13.28 -38.71 -31.06
CA GLY A 485 12.39 -39.70 -31.65
C GLY A 485 11.17 -39.99 -30.80
N THR A 486 10.73 -41.25 -30.80
CA THR A 486 9.47 -41.70 -30.18
C THR A 486 9.74 -42.70 -29.06
N CYS A 487 8.95 -42.61 -27.99
CA CYS A 487 9.01 -43.56 -26.90
C CYS A 487 8.17 -44.80 -27.19
N ILE A 488 8.83 -45.95 -27.21
CA ILE A 488 8.23 -47.23 -27.63
C ILE A 488 8.41 -48.30 -26.56
N GLU A 489 7.60 -49.34 -26.65
CA GLU A 489 7.72 -50.53 -25.81
C GLU A 489 8.84 -51.43 -26.32
N LYS A 490 9.39 -52.28 -25.44
CA LYS A 490 10.46 -53.22 -25.80
C LYS A 490 10.11 -54.09 -27.01
N ALA A 491 8.88 -54.59 -27.03
CA ALA A 491 8.38 -55.47 -28.09
C ALA A 491 8.19 -54.76 -29.44
N SER A 492 8.12 -53.42 -29.47
CA SER A 492 7.99 -52.65 -30.70
C SER A 492 9.33 -52.43 -31.39
N CYS A 493 10.46 -52.60 -30.70
CA CYS A 493 11.79 -52.52 -31.29
C CYS A 493 12.12 -53.82 -32.04
N THR A 494 11.77 -53.86 -33.33
CA THR A 494 11.86 -55.07 -34.16
C THR A 494 12.53 -54.79 -35.51
N GLY A 495 12.78 -55.86 -36.28
CA GLY A 495 13.39 -55.80 -37.60
C GLY A 495 14.87 -55.46 -37.52
N THR A 496 15.29 -54.45 -38.28
CA THR A 496 16.67 -53.96 -38.36
C THR A 496 17.06 -53.07 -37.17
N ASN A 497 16.45 -53.27 -36.00
CA ASN A 497 16.74 -52.54 -34.78
C ASN A 497 17.04 -53.50 -33.63
N TYR A 498 17.79 -53.02 -32.64
CA TYR A 498 18.09 -53.75 -31.41
C TYR A 498 17.87 -52.89 -30.18
N ILE A 499 17.59 -53.55 -29.05
CA ILE A 499 17.46 -52.91 -27.75
C ILE A 499 18.83 -52.76 -27.10
N ASP A 500 19.14 -51.54 -26.68
CA ASP A 500 20.22 -51.26 -25.75
C ASP A 500 19.63 -51.06 -24.35
N GLU A 501 19.66 -52.11 -23.54
CA GLU A 501 19.04 -52.13 -22.21
C GLU A 501 19.71 -51.13 -21.24
N ALA A 502 21.02 -50.93 -21.39
CA ALA A 502 21.80 -49.99 -20.57
C ALA A 502 21.48 -48.54 -20.93
N ALA A 503 21.30 -48.25 -22.22
CA ALA A 503 20.97 -46.91 -22.70
C ALA A 503 19.45 -46.62 -22.76
N LYS A 504 18.60 -47.64 -22.51
CA LYS A 504 17.14 -47.60 -22.74
C LYS A 504 16.78 -47.03 -24.11
N ALA A 505 17.45 -47.54 -25.15
CA ALA A 505 17.32 -47.08 -26.52
C ALA A 505 17.00 -48.22 -27.49
N CYS A 506 16.29 -47.91 -28.57
CA CYS A 506 16.11 -48.77 -29.73
C CYS A 506 16.92 -48.20 -30.90
N ASN A 507 18.03 -48.84 -31.23
CA ASN A 507 18.99 -48.38 -32.23
C ASN A 507 18.96 -49.28 -33.47
N THR A 508 19.36 -48.74 -34.63
CA THR A 508 19.45 -49.52 -35.86
C THR A 508 20.64 -50.46 -35.86
N CYS A 509 20.53 -51.62 -36.52
CA CYS A 509 21.66 -52.53 -36.72
C CYS A 509 22.82 -51.86 -37.47
N ALA A 510 22.51 -51.00 -38.44
CA ALA A 510 23.50 -50.24 -39.20
C ALA A 510 24.33 -49.29 -38.32
N SER A 511 23.72 -48.63 -37.33
CA SER A 511 24.45 -47.70 -36.44
C SER A 511 25.50 -48.38 -35.56
N ALA A 512 25.42 -49.70 -35.39
CA ALA A 512 26.42 -50.49 -34.66
C ALA A 512 27.49 -51.10 -35.59
N GLY A 513 27.51 -50.72 -36.87
CA GLY A 513 28.47 -51.19 -37.86
C GLY A 513 28.13 -52.58 -38.42
N THR A 514 26.89 -53.06 -38.27
CA THR A 514 26.48 -54.30 -38.93
C THR A 514 25.95 -54.06 -40.34
N THR A 515 26.27 -54.94 -41.28
CA THR A 515 25.92 -54.80 -42.70
C THR A 515 25.04 -55.95 -43.18
N ASP A 516 23.97 -55.66 -43.93
CA ASP A 516 23.05 -56.64 -44.53
C ASP A 516 22.30 -57.58 -43.55
N CYS A 517 22.23 -57.21 -42.27
CA CYS A 517 21.51 -57.97 -41.25
C CYS A 517 20.00 -57.68 -41.27
N THR A 518 19.19 -58.74 -41.26
CA THR A 518 17.73 -58.63 -41.10
C THR A 518 17.36 -58.32 -39.64
N THR A 519 18.08 -58.92 -38.69
CA THR A 519 17.99 -58.61 -37.25
C THR A 519 19.36 -58.65 -36.60
N CYS A 520 19.53 -57.92 -35.50
CA CYS A 520 20.75 -57.89 -34.71
C CYS A 520 20.44 -57.83 -33.21
N GLU A 521 21.43 -58.12 -32.37
CA GLU A 521 21.31 -58.14 -30.92
C GLU A 521 22.60 -57.63 -30.27
N LYS A 522 22.47 -56.91 -29.15
CA LYS A 522 23.62 -56.48 -28.36
C LYS A 522 23.97 -57.55 -27.33
N GLY A 523 25.16 -58.11 -27.43
CA GLY A 523 25.70 -59.09 -26.49
C GLY A 523 26.06 -58.47 -25.14
N ALA A 524 26.29 -59.34 -24.15
CA ALA A 524 26.69 -58.92 -22.79
C ALA A 524 28.06 -58.22 -22.75
N ASP A 525 28.91 -58.47 -23.75
CA ASP A 525 30.19 -57.82 -24.00
C ASP A 525 30.05 -56.43 -24.64
N GLY A 526 28.82 -55.99 -24.93
CA GLY A 526 28.51 -54.71 -25.55
C GLY A 526 28.64 -54.69 -27.07
N ALA A 527 29.09 -55.78 -27.69
CA ALA A 527 29.20 -55.91 -29.14
C ALA A 527 27.82 -56.20 -29.75
N VAL A 528 27.50 -55.56 -30.88
CA VAL A 528 26.28 -55.85 -31.63
C VAL A 528 26.59 -56.88 -32.70
N VAL A 529 25.84 -57.98 -32.67
CA VAL A 529 26.01 -59.11 -33.58
C VAL A 529 24.76 -59.29 -34.44
N CYS A 530 24.98 -59.70 -35.69
CA CYS A 530 23.97 -60.10 -36.63
C CYS A 530 23.32 -61.42 -36.18
N LYS A 531 21.99 -61.45 -36.09
CA LYS A 531 21.24 -62.63 -35.63
C LYS A 531 20.56 -63.38 -36.75
N THR A 532 20.07 -62.66 -37.77
CA THR A 532 19.50 -63.27 -38.97
C THR A 532 19.90 -62.50 -40.21
N CYS A 533 20.07 -63.24 -41.30
CA CYS A 533 20.34 -62.71 -42.63
C CYS A 533 19.12 -62.88 -43.55
N GLY A 534 19.09 -62.17 -44.67
CA GLY A 534 18.08 -62.39 -45.71
C GLY A 534 18.12 -63.81 -46.29
N SER A 535 17.09 -64.18 -47.05
CA SER A 535 16.98 -65.51 -47.67
C SER A 535 18.26 -65.88 -48.43
N GLN A 536 18.83 -67.04 -48.10
CA GLN A 536 20.06 -67.61 -48.68
C GLN A 536 21.40 -66.99 -48.27
N LYS A 537 21.43 -65.95 -47.43
CA LYS A 537 22.68 -65.41 -46.86
C LYS A 537 23.04 -66.09 -45.52
N LYS A 538 24.33 -66.13 -45.20
CA LYS A 538 24.93 -66.67 -43.96
C LYS A 538 25.53 -65.55 -43.13
N ILE A 539 25.56 -65.71 -41.80
CA ILE A 539 26.21 -64.74 -40.90
C ILE A 539 27.72 -64.88 -41.05
N ARG A 540 28.41 -63.75 -41.23
CA ARG A 540 29.87 -63.64 -41.38
C ARG A 540 30.62 -64.24 -40.19
N PRO A 541 31.88 -64.67 -40.38
CA PRO A 541 32.76 -65.12 -39.29
C PRO A 541 32.91 -64.14 -38.13
N ASP A 542 32.93 -62.84 -38.41
CA ASP A 542 33.00 -61.79 -37.39
C ASP A 542 31.65 -61.49 -36.72
N LYS A 543 30.57 -62.14 -37.17
CA LYS A 543 29.18 -61.93 -36.76
C LYS A 543 28.66 -60.50 -36.96
N LYS A 544 29.33 -59.65 -37.74
CA LYS A 544 28.90 -58.26 -37.98
C LYS A 544 28.19 -58.05 -39.31
N GLY A 545 27.89 -59.10 -40.05
CA GLY A 545 27.13 -58.93 -41.28
C GLY A 545 26.75 -60.24 -41.94
N CYS A 546 26.21 -60.14 -43.14
CA CYS A 546 25.79 -61.28 -43.94
C CYS A 546 26.62 -61.44 -45.21
N ILE A 547 26.91 -62.68 -45.59
CA ILE A 547 27.65 -63.08 -46.80
C ILE A 547 26.90 -64.20 -47.53
N ASP A 548 27.10 -64.36 -48.82
CA ASP A 548 26.34 -65.33 -49.63
C ASP A 548 26.72 -66.79 -49.35
N ALA A 549 28.00 -67.06 -49.04
CA ALA A 549 28.48 -68.39 -48.69
C ALA A 549 29.63 -68.31 -47.68
N CYS A 550 29.76 -69.33 -46.82
CA CYS A 550 30.90 -69.43 -45.91
C CYS A 550 32.20 -69.67 -46.69
N PRO A 551 33.31 -68.99 -46.34
CA PRO A 551 34.61 -69.22 -46.96
C PRO A 551 34.98 -70.71 -46.96
N PRO A 552 35.22 -71.33 -48.12
CA PRO A 552 35.55 -72.75 -48.20
C PRO A 552 36.90 -73.02 -47.52
N ASP A 553 37.07 -74.25 -47.02
CA ASP A 553 38.29 -74.79 -46.41
C ASP A 553 38.76 -74.17 -45.08
N VAL A 554 38.38 -72.94 -44.78
CA VAL A 554 38.84 -72.18 -43.60
C VAL A 554 37.71 -71.85 -42.61
N SER A 555 36.47 -72.22 -42.93
CA SER A 555 35.31 -72.05 -42.04
C SER A 555 34.30 -73.18 -42.20
N THR A 556 33.50 -73.42 -41.17
CA THR A 556 32.39 -74.37 -41.13
C THR A 556 31.07 -73.64 -40.92
N GLU A 557 30.03 -74.04 -41.65
CA GLU A 557 28.67 -73.54 -41.41
C GLU A 557 28.02 -74.30 -40.25
N LYS A 558 27.58 -73.57 -39.22
CA LYS A 558 26.79 -74.11 -38.12
C LYS A 558 25.51 -73.32 -37.96
N GLY A 559 24.40 -73.91 -38.42
CA GLY A 559 23.07 -73.30 -38.28
C GLY A 559 22.93 -71.94 -38.98
N GLY A 560 23.57 -71.76 -40.14
CA GLY A 560 23.56 -70.49 -40.90
C GLY A 560 24.60 -69.46 -40.46
N VAL A 561 25.46 -69.78 -39.47
CA VAL A 561 26.61 -68.96 -39.04
C VAL A 561 27.90 -69.58 -39.57
N CYS A 562 28.78 -68.76 -40.17
CA CYS A 562 30.12 -69.21 -40.56
C CYS A 562 31.05 -69.11 -39.34
N GLU A 563 31.64 -70.21 -38.91
CA GLU A 563 32.62 -70.26 -37.81
C GLU A 563 33.98 -70.65 -38.39
N CYS A 564 35.04 -69.90 -38.09
CA CYS A 564 36.39 -70.27 -38.54
C CYS A 564 36.82 -71.60 -37.89
N VAL A 565 37.47 -72.47 -38.68
CA VAL A 565 38.01 -73.74 -38.16
C VAL A 565 39.19 -73.47 -37.20
N GLU A 566 39.52 -74.44 -36.35
CA GLU A 566 40.62 -74.30 -35.39
C GLU A 566 41.93 -73.85 -36.07
N GLY A 567 42.58 -72.84 -35.50
CA GLY A 567 43.79 -72.23 -36.07
C GLY A 567 43.56 -71.06 -37.03
N TYR A 568 42.30 -70.66 -37.26
CA TYR A 568 41.91 -69.49 -38.05
C TYR A 568 41.08 -68.50 -37.23
N ALA A 569 41.22 -67.21 -37.54
CA ALA A 569 40.44 -66.12 -36.94
C ALA A 569 39.80 -65.25 -38.04
N PRO A 570 38.69 -64.54 -37.75
CA PRO A 570 38.10 -63.61 -38.71
C PRO A 570 39.13 -62.57 -39.17
N THR A 571 39.15 -62.32 -40.47
CA THR A 571 39.92 -61.24 -41.11
C THR A 571 39.47 -59.87 -40.61
N ALA A 572 40.31 -58.84 -40.77
CA ALA A 572 40.01 -57.47 -40.34
C ALA A 572 38.70 -56.93 -40.95
N ASP A 573 38.46 -57.23 -42.23
CA ASP A 573 37.21 -56.87 -42.89
C ASP A 573 36.03 -57.72 -42.42
N GLY A 574 36.27 -58.93 -41.88
CA GLY A 574 35.27 -59.81 -41.28
C GLY A 574 34.61 -60.81 -42.22
N SER A 575 34.85 -60.71 -43.54
CA SER A 575 34.23 -61.59 -44.55
C SER A 575 34.88 -62.97 -44.69
N SER A 576 36.11 -63.14 -44.22
CA SER A 576 36.89 -64.38 -44.38
C SER A 576 37.63 -64.78 -43.10
N CYS A 577 38.21 -65.97 -43.06
CA CYS A 577 39.04 -66.49 -41.98
C CYS A 577 40.51 -66.54 -42.43
N ALA A 578 41.42 -65.94 -41.66
CA ALA A 578 42.85 -65.99 -41.90
C ALA A 578 43.54 -66.85 -40.84
N SER A 579 44.61 -67.55 -41.22
CA SER A 579 45.38 -68.37 -40.28
C SER A 579 45.92 -67.48 -39.17
N SER A 580 45.71 -67.89 -37.92
CA SER A 580 46.20 -67.21 -36.73
C SER A 580 47.74 -67.28 -36.58
N SER A 581 48.46 -67.79 -37.60
CA SER A 581 49.88 -68.17 -37.55
C SER A 581 50.87 -67.23 -38.24
N ALA A 582 50.45 -66.06 -38.76
CA ALA A 582 51.39 -65.03 -39.20
C ALA A 582 51.70 -64.04 -38.06
N ASN A 583 52.94 -64.11 -37.55
CA ASN A 583 53.59 -63.27 -36.53
C ASN A 583 53.36 -63.63 -35.04
N ARG A 584 53.90 -64.79 -34.64
CA ARG A 584 54.76 -64.80 -33.45
C ARG A 584 56.14 -64.21 -33.81
N SER A 585 56.24 -62.89 -33.79
CA SER A 585 57.53 -62.19 -33.75
C SER A 585 57.50 -61.31 -32.51
N GLY A 586 58.41 -61.60 -31.58
CA GLY A 586 58.35 -61.16 -30.19
C GLY A 586 58.30 -59.64 -30.00
N LEU A 587 57.33 -59.23 -29.19
CA LEU A 587 57.49 -58.15 -28.22
C LEU A 587 56.74 -58.59 -26.96
N SER A 588 57.49 -58.69 -25.88
CA SER A 588 57.04 -59.07 -24.55
C SER A 588 55.82 -58.25 -24.12
N THR A 589 54.83 -58.93 -23.55
CA THR A 589 53.61 -58.39 -22.92
C THR A 589 53.92 -57.65 -21.60
N GLY A 590 54.96 -56.82 -21.62
CA GLY A 590 55.45 -56.00 -20.51
C GLY A 590 55.82 -54.60 -20.96
N ALA A 591 54.97 -53.94 -21.76
CA ALA A 591 55.08 -52.51 -22.09
C ALA A 591 53.75 -51.92 -22.63
N ILE A 592 52.59 -52.29 -22.08
CA ILE A 592 51.32 -51.58 -22.32
C ILE A 592 50.63 -51.33 -20.97
N ALA A 593 51.38 -50.67 -20.09
CA ALA A 593 50.91 -49.99 -18.89
C ALA A 593 51.89 -48.83 -18.66
N GLY A 594 51.82 -47.80 -19.50
CA GLY A 594 52.79 -46.70 -19.44
C GLY A 594 52.75 -45.63 -20.52
N ILE A 595 51.64 -45.45 -21.28
CA ILE A 595 51.53 -44.33 -22.24
C ILE A 595 50.37 -43.37 -21.91
N SER A 596 49.55 -43.65 -20.90
CA SER A 596 48.47 -42.72 -20.50
C SER A 596 48.86 -41.72 -19.41
N VAL A 597 50.10 -41.75 -18.90
CA VAL A 597 50.58 -40.72 -17.94
C VAL A 597 51.31 -39.59 -18.67
N ALA A 598 52.01 -39.85 -19.79
CA ALA A 598 52.69 -38.80 -20.55
C ALA A 598 51.68 -37.87 -21.25
N ALA A 599 50.59 -38.39 -21.83
CA ALA A 599 49.56 -37.56 -22.44
C ALA A 599 48.74 -36.77 -21.39
N VAL A 600 48.45 -37.35 -20.23
CA VAL A 600 47.73 -36.65 -19.15
C VAL A 600 48.63 -35.63 -18.45
N VAL A 601 49.94 -35.85 -18.32
CA VAL A 601 50.89 -34.85 -17.81
C VAL A 601 51.13 -33.73 -18.83
N VAL A 602 51.18 -34.04 -20.13
CA VAL A 602 51.31 -33.01 -21.18
C VAL A 602 50.03 -32.18 -21.32
N VAL A 603 48.85 -32.81 -21.32
CA VAL A 603 47.55 -32.10 -21.37
C VAL A 603 47.26 -31.39 -20.05
N GLY A 604 47.56 -32.00 -18.90
CA GLY A 604 47.45 -31.37 -17.58
C GLY A 604 48.41 -30.20 -17.38
N GLY A 605 49.64 -30.31 -17.90
CA GLY A 605 50.62 -29.22 -17.94
C GLY A 605 50.19 -28.08 -18.87
N LEU A 606 49.60 -28.39 -20.03
CA LEU A 606 49.06 -27.39 -20.95
C LEU A 606 47.84 -26.66 -20.36
N VAL A 607 46.92 -27.38 -19.73
CA VAL A 607 45.75 -26.77 -19.08
C VAL A 607 46.15 -25.97 -17.83
N GLY A 608 47.12 -26.45 -17.04
CA GLY A 608 47.68 -25.72 -15.91
C GLY A 608 48.42 -24.44 -16.33
N PHE A 609 49.21 -24.50 -17.41
CA PHE A 609 49.89 -23.34 -17.98
C PHE A 609 48.90 -22.33 -18.57
N LEU A 610 47.83 -22.79 -19.23
CA LEU A 610 46.77 -21.91 -19.76
C LEU A 610 45.93 -21.26 -18.65
N CYS A 611 45.59 -21.99 -17.58
CA CYS A 611 44.91 -21.42 -16.40
C CYS A 611 45.81 -20.41 -15.66
N TRP A 612 47.10 -20.71 -15.48
CA TRP A 612 48.04 -19.75 -14.89
C TRP A 612 48.24 -18.51 -15.76
N TRP A 613 48.36 -18.68 -17.08
CA TRP A 613 48.51 -17.58 -18.03
C TRP A 613 47.29 -16.65 -18.06
N PHE A 614 46.07 -17.20 -18.03
CA PHE A 614 44.84 -16.39 -18.00
C PHE A 614 44.60 -15.71 -16.64
N ILE A 615 44.96 -16.35 -15.52
CA ILE A 615 44.75 -15.78 -14.18
C ILE A 615 45.82 -14.72 -13.85
N CYS A 616 47.06 -14.87 -14.31
CA CYS A 616 48.14 -13.93 -14.00
C CYS A 616 48.32 -12.78 -15.00
N ARG A 617 47.77 -12.84 -16.23
CA ARG A 617 47.74 -11.67 -17.14
C ARG A 617 46.68 -10.62 -16.81
N GLY A 618 45.79 -10.88 -15.85
CA GLY A 618 44.80 -9.91 -15.38
C GLY A 618 45.31 -8.95 -14.30
N LYS A 619 46.60 -9.02 -13.94
CA LYS A 619 47.16 -8.23 -12.83
C LYS A 619 48.61 -7.78 -13.09
N ALA A 620 48.82 -7.16 -14.25
CA ALA A 620 49.93 -6.26 -14.55
C ALA A 620 49.39 -5.07 -15.34
#